data_AF-A0A816IL22-F1
#
_entry.id   AF-A0A816IL22-F1
#
_cell.length_a   1.000
_cell.length_b   1.000
_cell.length_c   1.000
_cell.angle_alpha   90.00
_cell.angle_beta   90.00
_cell.angle_gamma   90.00
#
_symmetry.space_group_name_H-M   'P 1'
#
loop_
_entity.id
_entity.type
_entity.pdbx_description
1 polymer ?
#
loop_
_entity_poly.entity_id
_entity_poly.type
_entity_poly.pdbx_seq_one_letter_code
_entity_poly.pdbx_strand_id
1 'polypeptide(L)'
;MEKDVKTFERVNTSKGGRAIPEDQRPDCFFFVAAMKEWVDHLHAETTLSSILSCIDEQTTNQTLAQNKFVINSIVTIVNTFVYAFANTNPSPGQNFYYNQSRPLMPPLCSPFDTNVEDRERSSWELS
;
A
#
# COMPACT_ATOMS: atom_id res chain seq x y z
N MET A 1 -21.90 5.56 26.37
CA MET A 1 -20.47 5.32 26.11
C MET A 1 -20.25 5.61 24.65
N GLU A 2 -20.04 6.89 24.37
CA GLU A 2 -19.81 7.48 23.06
C GLU A 2 -18.63 6.76 22.39
N LYS A 3 -18.81 6.24 21.18
CA LYS A 3 -17.69 5.71 20.40
C LYS A 3 -17.12 6.88 19.62
N ASP A 4 -15.91 7.29 19.97
CA ASP A 4 -15.09 8.21 19.18
C ASP A 4 -14.78 7.57 17.82
N VAL A 5 -15.70 7.75 16.87
CA VAL A 5 -15.38 7.65 15.45
C VAL A 5 -14.46 8.82 15.19
N LYS A 6 -13.14 8.56 15.21
CA LYS A 6 -12.14 9.55 14.87
C LYS A 6 -12.37 9.92 13.40
N THR A 7 -13.05 11.04 13.21
CA THR A 7 -13.24 11.70 11.92
C THR A 7 -11.91 11.67 11.20
N PHE A 8 -11.89 11.06 10.02
CA PHE A 8 -10.76 11.15 9.11
C PHE A 8 -10.67 12.62 8.71
N GLU A 9 -9.83 13.38 9.42
CA GLU A 9 -9.56 14.75 9.04
C GLU A 9 -9.03 14.71 7.61
N ARG A 10 -9.68 15.47 6.72
CA ARG A 10 -9.12 15.82 5.43
C ARG A 10 -7.70 16.30 5.70
N VAL A 11 -6.71 15.61 5.15
CA VAL A 11 -5.35 16.15 5.05
C VAL A 11 -5.49 17.47 4.30
N ASN A 12 -5.46 18.58 5.04
CA ASN A 12 -5.27 19.88 4.44
C ASN A 12 -3.84 19.87 3.88
N THR A 13 -3.71 19.60 2.59
CA THR A 13 -2.50 19.91 1.82
C THR A 13 -2.40 21.43 1.66
N SER A 14 -2.29 22.15 2.77
CA SER A 14 -1.84 23.52 2.81
C SER A 14 -0.35 23.51 3.13
N LYS A 15 0.47 23.15 2.13
CA LYS A 15 1.88 23.53 2.09
C LYS A 15 2.40 23.41 0.65
N GLY A 16 2.35 24.54 -0.06
CA GLY A 16 3.37 24.90 -1.05
C GLY A 16 3.49 24.07 -2.33
N GLY A 17 2.47 23.30 -2.72
CA GLY A 17 2.38 22.84 -4.11
C GLY A 17 1.90 24.01 -4.96
N ARG A 18 2.75 24.55 -5.84
CA ARG A 18 2.31 25.49 -6.88
C ARG A 18 1.19 24.80 -7.65
N ALA A 19 -0.05 25.31 -7.54
CA ALA A 19 -1.13 24.84 -8.39
C ALA A 19 -0.64 24.93 -9.84
N ILE A 20 -0.62 23.78 -10.52
CA ILE A 20 -0.28 23.76 -11.95
C ILE A 20 -1.32 24.65 -12.64
N PRO A 21 -0.90 25.67 -13.42
CA PRO A 21 -1.81 26.51 -14.18
C PRO A 21 -2.77 25.62 -14.97
N GLU A 22 -4.05 25.97 -15.02
CA GLU A 22 -5.09 25.19 -15.70
C GLU A 22 -4.73 24.89 -17.18
N ASP A 23 -3.90 25.75 -17.78
CA ASP A 23 -3.32 25.67 -19.14
C ASP A 23 -2.18 24.65 -19.31
N GLN A 24 -1.62 24.14 -18.21
CA GLN A 24 -0.53 23.16 -18.20
C GLN A 24 -0.99 21.77 -17.70
N ARG A 25 -2.30 21.60 -17.42
CA ARG A 25 -2.87 20.27 -17.23
C ARG A 25 -2.95 19.62 -18.61
N PRO A 26 -2.23 18.50 -18.87
CA PRO A 26 -2.54 17.70 -20.05
C PRO A 26 -4.03 17.34 -19.94
N ASP A 27 -4.81 17.63 -20.98
CA ASP A 27 -6.24 17.39 -20.97
C ASP A 27 -6.51 15.91 -20.67
N CYS A 28 -6.81 15.61 -19.40
CA CYS A 28 -7.12 14.26 -18.91
C CYS A 28 -8.32 13.63 -19.63
N PHE A 29 -9.05 14.44 -20.41
CA PHE A 29 -10.11 14.00 -21.30
C PHE A 29 -9.62 12.96 -22.32
N PHE A 30 -8.40 13.12 -22.85
CA PHE A 30 -7.83 12.19 -23.82
C PHE A 30 -7.44 10.85 -23.18
N PHE A 31 -7.13 10.81 -21.88
CA PHE A 31 -6.81 9.57 -21.18
C PHE A 31 -8.01 8.62 -21.14
N VAL A 32 -9.20 9.15 -20.80
CA VAL A 32 -10.43 8.36 -20.73
C VAL A 32 -10.82 7.86 -22.13
N ALA A 33 -10.64 8.68 -23.16
CA ALA A 33 -10.87 8.31 -24.54
C ALA A 33 -9.88 7.22 -25.02
N ALA A 34 -8.59 7.37 -24.72
CA ALA A 34 -7.56 6.40 -25.09
C ALA A 34 -7.72 5.05 -24.38
N MET A 35 -8.07 5.04 -23.09
CA MET A 35 -8.41 3.81 -22.38
C MET A 35 -9.65 3.13 -22.96
N LYS A 36 -10.66 3.92 -23.34
CA LYS A 36 -11.86 3.39 -23.99
C LYS A 36 -11.54 2.79 -25.36
N GLU A 37 -10.74 3.46 -26.17
CA GLU A 37 -10.30 2.97 -27.48
C GLU A 37 -9.42 1.73 -27.39
N TRP A 38 -8.54 1.64 -26.38
CA TRP A 38 -7.77 0.42 -26.09
C TRP A 38 -8.67 -0.76 -25.69
N VAL A 39 -9.70 -0.51 -24.85
CA VAL A 39 -10.68 -1.56 -24.48
C VAL A 39 -11.50 -2.00 -25.69
N ASP A 40 -11.93 -1.06 -26.53
CA ASP A 40 -12.75 -1.33 -27.71
C ASP A 40 -11.92 -1.93 -28.87
N HIS A 41 -10.60 -1.70 -28.90
CA HIS A 41 -9.68 -2.13 -29.95
C HIS A 41 -8.33 -2.64 -29.39
N LEU A 42 -8.30 -3.89 -28.91
CA LEU A 42 -7.10 -4.60 -28.42
C LEU A 42 -5.93 -4.74 -29.44
N HIS A 43 -6.15 -4.37 -30.71
CA HIS A 43 -5.14 -4.41 -31.78
C HIS A 43 -4.84 -3.03 -32.39
N ALA A 44 -5.46 -1.95 -31.90
CA ALA A 44 -5.08 -0.61 -32.29
C ALA A 44 -3.73 -0.27 -31.67
N GLU A 45 -2.78 0.23 -32.46
CA GLU A 45 -1.48 0.73 -31.99
C GLU A 45 -1.66 2.03 -31.20
N THR A 46 -2.26 1.93 -30.02
CA THR A 46 -2.20 2.97 -29.00
C THR A 46 -0.91 2.73 -28.23
N THR A 47 0.03 3.65 -28.37
CA THR A 47 1.31 3.53 -27.65
C THR A 47 1.04 3.73 -26.16
N LEU A 48 1.60 2.86 -25.31
CA LEU A 48 1.48 2.99 -23.85
C LEU A 48 1.86 4.40 -23.35
N SER A 49 2.74 5.10 -24.07
CA SER A 49 3.10 6.51 -23.82
C SER A 49 1.94 7.49 -23.96
N SER A 50 1.03 7.32 -24.93
CA SER A 50 -0.16 8.18 -25.06
C SER A 50 -1.15 7.97 -23.92
N ILE A 51 -1.12 6.78 -23.31
CA ILE A 51 -1.89 6.47 -22.10
C ILE A 51 -1.23 7.14 -20.89
N LEU A 52 0.07 7.00 -20.65
CA LEU A 52 0.70 7.53 -19.41
C LEU A 52 0.83 9.06 -19.34
N SER A 53 0.42 9.80 -20.38
CA SER A 53 0.65 11.25 -20.53
C SER A 53 -0.07 12.16 -19.51
N CYS A 54 -1.04 11.64 -18.76
CA CYS A 54 -1.78 12.40 -17.74
C CYS A 54 -1.30 12.15 -16.30
N ILE A 55 -0.25 11.34 -16.15
CA ILE A 55 0.29 10.97 -14.85
C ILE A 55 1.21 12.09 -14.36
N ASP A 56 0.83 12.72 -13.26
CA ASP A 56 1.73 13.62 -12.53
C ASP A 56 2.79 12.79 -11.83
N GLU A 57 4.04 12.91 -12.29
CA GLU A 57 5.17 12.14 -11.77
C GLU A 57 5.39 12.40 -10.27
N GLN A 58 5.23 13.64 -9.84
CA GLN A 58 5.39 14.02 -8.43
C GLN A 58 4.36 13.33 -7.55
N THR A 59 3.07 13.43 -7.90
CA THR A 59 1.98 12.77 -7.18
C THR A 59 2.15 11.25 -7.21
N THR A 60 2.58 10.69 -8.34
CA THR A 60 2.82 9.24 -8.48
C THR A 60 3.92 8.77 -7.55
N ASN A 61 5.05 9.47 -7.50
CA ASN A 61 6.16 9.14 -6.60
C ASN A 61 5.76 9.31 -5.13
N GLN A 62 4.97 10.34 -4.81
CA GLN A 62 4.43 10.54 -3.47
C GLN A 62 3.47 9.40 -3.08
N THR A 63 2.51 9.06 -3.93
CA THR A 63 1.57 7.96 -3.70
C THR A 63 2.31 6.63 -3.59
N LEU A 64 3.33 6.40 -4.41
CA LEU A 64 4.17 5.21 -4.33
C LEU A 64 4.87 5.12 -2.97
N ALA A 65 5.53 6.20 -2.53
CA ALA A 65 6.21 6.23 -1.23
C ALA A 65 5.23 5.98 -0.07
N GLN A 66 4.03 6.58 -0.12
CA GLN A 66 2.99 6.33 0.88
C GLN A 66 2.50 4.88 0.85
N ASN A 67 2.31 4.30 -0.34
CA ASN A 67 1.88 2.91 -0.47
C ASN A 67 2.93 1.94 0.08
N LYS A 68 4.22 2.18 -0.17
CA LYS A 68 5.29 1.36 0.41
C LYS A 68 5.25 1.38 1.95
N PHE A 69 4.99 2.54 2.56
CA PHE A 69 4.80 2.65 4.01
C PHE A 69 3.56 1.89 4.52
N VAL A 70 2.44 1.97 3.80
CA VAL A 70 1.20 1.25 4.13
C VAL A 70 1.44 -0.27 4.09
N ILE A 71 2.13 -0.78 3.06
CA ILE A 71 2.48 -2.20 2.94
C ILE A 71 3.32 -2.63 4.15
N ASN A 72 4.37 -1.88 4.48
CA ASN A 72 5.24 -2.21 5.61
C ASN A 72 4.47 -2.19 6.95
N SER A 73 3.52 -1.26 7.11
CA SER A 73 2.66 -1.16 8.28
C SER A 73 1.76 -2.40 8.42
N ILE A 74 1.15 -2.87 7.33
CA ILE A 74 0.30 -4.07 7.34
C ILE A 74 1.12 -5.29 7.74
N VAL A 75 2.29 -5.49 7.12
CA VAL A 75 3.19 -6.62 7.46
C VAL A 75 3.60 -6.57 8.94
N THR A 76 3.91 -5.38 9.45
CA THR A 76 4.27 -5.18 10.86
C THR A 76 3.13 -5.58 11.80
N ILE A 77 1.89 -5.19 11.51
CA ILE A 77 0.72 -5.53 12.31
C ILE A 77 0.50 -7.05 12.32
N VAL A 78 0.54 -7.68 11.15
CA VAL A 78 0.37 -9.13 11.04
C VAL A 78 1.47 -9.87 11.81
N ASN A 79 2.73 -9.49 11.61
CA ASN A 79 3.86 -10.13 12.29
C ASN A 79 3.79 -9.95 13.80
N THR A 80 3.34 -8.78 14.27
CA THR A 80 3.11 -8.55 15.70
C THR A 80 2.06 -9.51 16.25
N PHE A 81 0.95 -9.72 15.53
CA PHE A 81 -0.05 -10.72 15.91
C PHE A 81 0.52 -12.14 15.89
N VAL A 82 1.33 -12.47 14.89
CA VAL A 82 2.01 -13.77 14.80
C VAL A 82 2.83 -14.03 16.06
N TYR A 83 3.67 -13.09 16.47
CA TYR A 83 4.51 -13.27 17.65
C TYR A 83 3.72 -13.26 18.95
N ALA A 84 2.79 -12.31 19.12
CA ALA A 84 2.08 -12.10 20.39
C ALA A 84 0.97 -13.14 20.64
N PHE A 85 0.44 -13.77 19.59
CA PHE A 85 -0.65 -14.73 19.69
C PHE A 85 -0.31 -16.02 18.96
N ALA A 86 -0.11 -16.00 17.64
CA ALA A 86 0.01 -17.26 16.89
C ALA A 86 1.20 -18.15 17.34
N ASN A 87 2.27 -17.56 17.87
CA ASN A 87 3.49 -18.25 18.30
C ASN A 87 3.70 -18.25 19.82
N THR A 88 2.77 -17.67 20.59
CA THR A 88 2.86 -17.69 22.06
C THR A 88 2.32 -19.00 22.61
N ASN A 89 2.94 -19.55 23.65
CA ASN A 89 2.51 -20.76 24.34
C ASN A 89 2.19 -20.45 25.82
N PRO A 90 1.00 -19.89 26.11
CA PRO A 90 0.64 -19.51 27.46
C PRO A 90 0.49 -20.73 28.38
N SER A 91 0.86 -20.61 29.66
CA SER A 91 0.71 -21.69 30.63
C SER A 91 -0.77 -21.97 30.96
N PRO A 92 -1.14 -23.22 31.33
CA PRO A 92 -2.48 -23.54 31.79
C PRO A 92 -2.89 -22.63 32.96
N GLY A 93 -4.08 -22.01 32.87
CA GLY A 93 -4.60 -21.08 33.88
C GLY A 93 -4.32 -19.59 33.63
N GLN A 94 -3.61 -19.24 32.55
CA GLN A 94 -3.50 -17.87 32.05
C GLN A 94 -4.73 -17.48 31.20
N ASN A 95 -5.04 -16.19 31.14
CA ASN A 95 -6.05 -15.68 30.20
C ASN A 95 -5.63 -15.99 28.75
N PHE A 96 -6.59 -16.34 27.89
CA PHE A 96 -6.35 -16.74 26.50
C PHE A 96 -5.46 -17.99 26.33
N TYR A 97 -5.51 -18.94 27.27
CA TYR A 97 -4.82 -20.22 27.16
C TYR A 97 -5.31 -21.06 25.96
N TYR A 98 -4.36 -21.57 25.16
CA TYR A 98 -4.56 -22.61 24.16
C TYR A 98 -3.29 -23.46 24.05
N ASN A 99 -3.45 -24.70 23.59
CA ASN A 99 -2.33 -25.64 23.47
C ASN A 99 -1.67 -25.53 22.09
N GLN A 100 -0.42 -25.06 22.06
CA GLN A 100 0.41 -24.98 20.87
C GLN A 100 1.15 -26.29 20.63
N SER A 101 0.50 -27.23 19.94
CA SER A 101 1.13 -28.48 19.52
C SER A 101 1.70 -28.45 18.09
N ARG A 102 1.45 -27.37 17.32
CA ARG A 102 1.94 -27.22 15.94
C ARG A 102 3.23 -26.39 15.90
N PRO A 103 4.03 -26.50 14.81
CA PRO A 103 5.19 -25.63 14.60
C PRO A 103 4.80 -24.15 14.58
N LEU A 104 5.76 -23.30 14.93
CA LEU A 104 5.58 -21.85 14.89
C LEU A 104 5.21 -21.39 13.48
N MET A 105 4.30 -20.44 13.41
CA MET A 105 3.93 -19.80 12.16
C MET A 105 5.05 -18.84 11.73
N PRO A 106 5.57 -18.95 10.50
CA PRO A 106 6.54 -17.99 9.99
C PRO A 106 5.90 -16.61 9.78
N PRO A 107 6.65 -15.52 9.98
CA PRO A 107 6.19 -14.17 9.72
C PRO A 107 6.07 -13.89 8.21
N LEU A 108 5.28 -12.87 7.87
CA LEU A 108 5.24 -12.30 6.53
C LEU A 108 6.51 -11.49 6.23
N CYS A 109 7.00 -11.60 5.00
CA CYS A 109 8.06 -10.75 4.47
C CYS A 109 7.49 -9.39 4.11
N SER A 110 8.16 -8.32 4.57
CA SER A 110 7.95 -7.00 3.96
C SER A 110 8.91 -6.86 2.78
N PRO A 111 8.45 -6.47 1.58
CA PRO A 111 9.34 -6.18 0.46
C PRO A 111 10.16 -4.91 0.69
N PHE A 112 9.80 -4.09 1.68
CA PHE A 112 10.47 -2.84 2.01
C PHE A 112 11.07 -2.87 3.41
N ASP A 113 12.19 -2.18 3.59
CA ASP A 113 12.83 -1.99 4.89
C ASP A 113 12.19 -0.82 5.69
N THR A 114 12.76 -0.48 6.86
CA THR A 114 12.28 0.64 7.69
C THR A 114 12.45 2.00 7.03
N ASN A 115 13.38 2.12 6.07
CA ASN A 115 13.61 3.32 5.28
C ASN A 115 12.78 3.32 3.98
N VAL A 116 11.92 2.31 3.79
CA VAL A 116 11.01 2.18 2.64
C VAL A 116 11.77 1.87 1.33
N GLU A 117 12.97 1.32 1.48
CA GLU A 117 13.81 0.83 0.39
C GLU A 117 13.57 -0.66 0.13
N ASP A 118 13.79 -1.09 -1.10
CA ASP A 118 13.57 -2.48 -1.49
C ASP A 118 14.56 -3.40 -0.75
N ARG A 119 14.04 -4.49 -0.19
CA ARG A 119 14.82 -5.43 0.64
C ARG A 119 14.76 -6.84 0.06
N GLU A 120 15.89 -7.55 0.11
CA GLU A 120 15.88 -8.99 -0.14
C GLU A 120 15.13 -9.74 0.96
N ARG A 121 14.36 -10.75 0.53
CA ARG A 121 13.56 -11.60 1.41
C ARG A 121 14.44 -12.62 2.11
N SER A 122 14.10 -12.88 3.36
CA SER A 122 14.71 -13.93 4.15
C SER A 122 14.08 -15.31 3.88
N SER A 123 14.89 -16.38 3.90
CA SER A 123 14.45 -17.76 3.59
C SER A 123 13.31 -18.30 4.50
N TRP A 124 13.12 -17.73 5.69
CA TRP A 124 12.14 -18.15 6.69
C TRP A 124 10.88 -17.28 6.73
N GLU A 125 10.76 -16.30 5.81
CA GLU A 125 9.60 -15.41 5.69
C GLU A 125 8.66 -15.89 4.58
N LEU A 126 7.35 -15.72 4.78
CA LEU A 126 6.33 -16.01 3.77
C LEU A 126 6.13 -14.82 2.82
N SER A 127 5.88 -15.11 1.54
CA SER A 127 5.70 -14.10 0.50
C SER A 127 4.25 -13.78 0.19
#